data_AF-A0A5J5BTL4-F1
#
_entry.id   AF-A0A5J5BTL4-F1
#
_cell.length_a   1.000
_cell.length_b   1.000
_cell.length_c   1.000
_cell.angle_alpha   90.00
_cell.angle_beta   90.00
_cell.angle_gamma   90.00
#
_symmetry.space_group_name_H-M   'P 1'
#
loop_
_entity.id
_entity.type
_entity.pdbx_description
1 polymer ?
#
loop_
_entity_poly.entity_id
_entity_poly.type
_entity_poly.pdbx_seq_one_letter_code
_entity_poly.pdbx_strand_id
1 'polypeptide(L)'
;MGGSNEDLKPWMMVVFALDIFVIVYVLGVFSTFQCYSCSSESVANQSTNNEELTQSLPTIHRFGSSVFFFVERNVYPDGCGNNQRFGGDTPSSDGLLGLANTNLSIVSQLCGQGLIRNVIGHCIGRRGTGFFFLGDDLVSHFEIVWMPMLPNSFACYSPGWAQLLFNGKTTGHKDIYTFDSGSTYSYFNSKTYQATLSWLKKNLIGKPLKAVADVPHLPVCWKGPKPFNSTEEVKNYFKPLGLSFSSRNVQLQLPPEAYLIISNHGNVCLGILDGGSQILTRPFNVIGEISLQDKLVVYDNENKRIGWAPSSCNMPF
;
A
#
# COMPACT_ATOMS: atom_id res chain seq x y z
N MET A 1 12.68 40.05 -9.98
CA MET A 1 14.06 39.51 -9.95
C MET A 1 14.28 38.91 -8.57
N GLY A 2 14.73 37.66 -8.50
CA GLY A 2 14.98 36.93 -7.25
C GLY A 2 14.01 35.76 -6.99
N GLY A 3 13.91 34.82 -7.93
CA GLY A 3 13.37 33.48 -7.62
C GLY A 3 14.48 32.66 -6.98
N SER A 4 14.28 32.19 -5.76
CA SER A 4 15.17 31.24 -5.12
C SER A 4 15.17 29.95 -5.95
N ASN A 5 16.32 29.63 -6.55
CA ASN A 5 16.59 28.29 -7.07
C ASN A 5 16.38 27.30 -5.92
N GLU A 6 15.37 26.45 -6.03
CA GLU A 6 15.34 25.23 -5.25
C GLU A 6 16.47 24.33 -5.79
N ASP A 7 17.50 24.14 -4.96
CA ASP A 7 18.64 23.30 -5.30
C ASP A 7 18.20 21.84 -5.49
N LEU A 8 17.95 21.46 -6.74
CA LEU A 8 17.86 20.07 -7.18
C LEU A 8 19.23 19.41 -6.94
N LYS A 9 19.30 18.55 -5.92
CA LYS A 9 20.52 17.75 -5.68
C LYS A 9 20.45 16.47 -6.51
N PRO A 10 21.45 16.18 -7.36
CA PRO A 10 21.58 14.87 -7.97
C PRO A 10 21.92 13.86 -6.89
N TRP A 11 21.17 12.77 -6.82
CA TRP A 11 21.51 11.61 -5.99
C TRP A 11 21.88 10.47 -6.92
N MET A 12 23.18 10.28 -7.11
CA MET A 12 23.72 9.07 -7.71
C MET A 12 24.19 8.20 -6.54
N MET A 13 23.46 7.13 -6.24
CA MET A 13 23.90 6.17 -5.24
C MET A 13 24.97 5.29 -5.87
N VAL A 14 26.24 5.58 -5.56
CA VAL A 14 27.37 4.75 -5.97
C VAL A 14 27.81 3.92 -4.77
N VAL A 15 27.59 2.61 -4.84
CA VAL A 15 28.04 1.66 -3.83
C VAL A 15 29.18 0.86 -4.45
N PHE A 16 30.42 1.17 -4.07
CA PHE A 16 31.56 0.29 -4.33
C PHE A 16 31.89 -0.46 -3.05
N ALA A 17 31.90 -1.79 -3.12
CA ALA A 17 32.44 -2.64 -2.08
C ALA A 17 33.90 -2.95 -2.43
N LEU A 18 34.83 -2.40 -1.66
CA LEU A 18 36.10 -3.07 -1.38
C LEU A 18 36.35 -2.95 0.12
N ASP A 19 36.78 -4.07 0.69
CA ASP A 19 36.92 -4.27 2.13
C ASP A 19 37.72 -3.16 2.80
N ILE A 20 37.16 -2.65 3.90
CA ILE A 20 37.82 -1.84 4.95
C ILE A 20 37.90 -0.33 4.64
N PHE A 21 36.93 0.42 5.22
CA PHE A 21 36.81 1.89 5.37
C PHE A 21 36.91 2.75 4.09
N VAL A 22 35.97 3.68 3.84
CA VAL A 22 36.15 4.97 3.08
C VAL A 22 34.78 5.68 2.95
N ILE A 23 34.61 6.92 3.43
CA ILE A 23 34.90 8.25 2.84
C ILE A 23 34.17 8.51 1.50
N VAL A 24 33.24 9.47 1.51
CA VAL A 24 32.38 9.87 0.38
C VAL A 24 33.07 10.95 -0.47
N TYR A 25 33.10 10.78 -1.80
CA TYR A 25 33.39 11.87 -2.75
C TYR A 25 32.32 11.94 -3.86
N VAL A 26 31.91 13.15 -4.20
CA VAL A 26 30.87 13.50 -5.18
C VAL A 26 31.53 14.04 -6.45
N LEU A 27 31.18 13.51 -7.62
CA LEU A 27 31.49 14.10 -8.93
C LEU A 27 30.22 14.10 -9.79
N GLY A 28 29.87 15.26 -10.35
CA GLY A 28 28.61 15.49 -11.07
C GLY A 28 28.78 15.56 -12.59
N VAL A 29 27.81 15.00 -13.32
CA VAL A 29 27.59 15.24 -14.75
C VAL A 29 26.08 15.35 -15.00
N PHE A 30 25.65 16.30 -15.82
CA PHE A 30 24.25 16.72 -15.99
C PHE A 30 23.63 16.18 -17.29
N SER A 31 22.40 15.66 -17.21
CA SER A 31 21.42 15.68 -18.32
C SER A 31 19.99 15.63 -17.76
N THR A 32 19.04 16.28 -18.43
CA THR A 32 17.65 16.48 -17.94
C THR A 32 16.64 15.65 -18.73
N PHE A 33 15.79 14.90 -18.05
CA PHE A 33 14.59 14.23 -18.60
C PHE A 33 13.37 14.51 -17.71
N GLN A 34 12.18 14.55 -18.33
CA GLN A 34 10.91 14.92 -17.69
C GLN A 34 10.06 13.66 -17.45
N CYS A 35 9.66 13.43 -16.19
CA CYS A 35 9.00 12.21 -15.72
C CYS A 35 7.47 12.37 -15.65
N TYR A 36 6.72 11.43 -16.23
CA TYR A 36 5.28 11.25 -15.98
C TYR A 36 5.09 9.92 -15.24
N SER A 37 4.67 9.96 -13.98
CA SER A 37 4.37 8.78 -13.15
C SER A 37 3.00 8.89 -12.49
N CYS A 38 2.41 7.76 -12.09
CA CYS A 38 1.23 7.73 -11.22
C CYS A 38 1.63 8.18 -9.81
N SER A 39 1.68 9.48 -9.59
CA SER A 39 1.76 10.06 -8.25
C SER A 39 0.35 10.23 -7.67
N SER A 40 0.14 9.76 -6.45
CA SER A 40 -0.81 10.40 -5.55
C SER A 40 -0.23 11.78 -5.22
N GLU A 41 -0.82 12.86 -5.73
CA GLU A 41 -0.51 14.20 -5.26
C GLU A 41 -0.90 14.30 -3.78
N SER A 42 0.08 14.35 -2.89
CA SER A 42 -0.13 14.87 -1.55
C SER A 42 -0.33 16.39 -1.69
N VAL A 43 -1.59 16.83 -1.69
CA VAL A 43 -1.92 18.26 -1.69
C VAL A 43 -1.57 18.83 -0.32
N ALA A 44 -0.36 19.40 -0.21
CA ALA A 44 -0.05 20.40 0.79
C ALA A 44 -0.48 21.76 0.24
N ASN A 45 -1.70 22.20 0.57
CA ASN A 45 -2.01 23.62 0.69
C ASN A 45 -3.38 23.84 1.32
N GLN A 46 -3.38 24.38 2.54
CA GLN A 46 -4.36 25.38 2.94
C GLN A 46 -3.78 26.27 4.05
N SER A 47 -3.57 27.54 3.65
CA SER A 47 -3.71 28.78 4.40
C SER A 47 -3.41 28.79 5.91
N THR A 48 -2.36 29.56 6.22
CA THR A 48 -2.12 30.30 7.46
C THR A 48 -3.41 30.74 8.18
N ASN A 49 -3.58 30.27 9.42
CA ASN A 49 -4.01 31.10 10.55
C ASN A 49 -3.43 30.48 11.82
N ASN A 50 -2.61 31.27 12.51
CA ASN A 50 -2.01 30.93 13.80
C ASN A 50 -3.11 30.82 14.85
N GLU A 51 -3.26 29.65 15.44
CA GLU A 51 -3.63 29.52 16.84
C GLU A 51 -2.93 28.28 17.41
N GLU A 52 -2.04 28.56 18.35
CA GLU A 52 -1.16 27.63 19.04
C GLU A 52 -2.00 26.76 19.98
N LEU A 53 -2.25 25.50 19.60
CA LEU A 53 -2.77 24.49 20.53
C LEU A 53 -1.75 23.37 20.68
N THR A 54 -0.95 23.48 21.74
CA THR A 54 -0.07 22.44 22.26
C THR A 54 -0.90 21.25 22.74
N GLN A 55 -1.13 20.27 21.85
CA GLN A 55 -1.51 18.92 22.26
C GLN A 55 -0.58 17.91 21.58
N SER A 56 0.14 17.17 22.43
CA SER A 56 0.99 16.05 22.08
C SER A 56 0.23 15.06 21.18
N LEU A 57 0.62 14.97 19.90
CA LEU A 57 0.15 13.90 19.04
C LEU A 57 0.70 12.56 19.54
N PRO A 58 -0.14 11.53 19.75
CA PRO A 58 0.34 10.21 20.11
C PRO A 58 1.06 9.58 18.91
N THR A 59 2.22 8.97 19.20
CA THR A 59 3.02 8.19 18.26
C THR A 59 2.17 7.06 17.67
N ILE A 60 1.72 7.23 16.43
CA ILE A 60 1.18 6.12 15.64
C ILE A 60 2.40 5.39 15.09
N HIS A 61 2.60 4.14 15.51
CA HIS A 61 3.53 3.25 14.83
C HIS A 61 3.03 3.08 13.39
N ARG A 62 3.61 3.82 12.45
CA ARG A 62 3.48 3.52 11.02
C ARG A 62 4.03 2.11 10.81
N PHE A 63 3.18 1.20 10.34
CA PHE A 63 3.64 -0.01 9.68
C PHE A 63 4.24 0.42 8.35
N GLY A 64 5.54 0.25 8.25
CA GLY A 64 6.37 0.78 7.18
C GLY A 64 7.80 0.43 7.55
N SER A 65 8.09 -0.86 7.59
CA SER A 65 9.43 -1.34 7.83
C SER A 65 10.25 -0.99 6.60
N SER A 66 11.21 -0.08 6.75
CA SER A 66 12.23 0.16 5.75
C SER A 66 12.95 -1.17 5.46
N VAL A 67 12.73 -1.75 4.29
CA VAL A 67 13.49 -2.93 3.85
C VAL A 67 14.76 -2.43 3.16
N PHE A 68 15.91 -2.83 3.67
CA PHE A 68 17.21 -2.52 3.09
C PHE A 68 17.58 -3.60 2.06
N PHE A 69 18.05 -3.19 0.88
CA PHE A 69 18.51 -4.12 -0.17
C PHE A 69 20.02 -4.07 -0.31
N PHE A 70 20.62 -5.25 -0.36
CA PHE A 70 21.97 -5.43 -0.86
C PHE A 70 21.86 -5.74 -2.36
N VAL A 71 22.35 -4.83 -3.18
CA VAL A 71 22.46 -5.05 -4.62
C VAL A 71 23.92 -5.32 -4.93
N GLU A 72 24.24 -6.55 -5.31
CA GLU A 72 25.61 -7.00 -5.60
C GLU A 72 26.18 -6.42 -6.91
N ARG A 73 25.38 -5.63 -7.65
CA ARG A 73 25.76 -4.99 -8.92
C ARG A 73 25.25 -3.55 -8.98
N ASN A 74 25.92 -2.72 -9.77
CA ASN A 74 25.50 -1.33 -9.97
C ASN A 74 24.13 -1.29 -10.66
N VAL A 75 23.13 -0.72 -9.98
CA VAL A 75 21.84 -0.40 -10.57
C VAL A 75 21.68 1.10 -10.52
N TYR A 76 21.50 1.71 -11.69
CA TYR A 76 21.32 3.15 -11.85
C TYR A 76 19.84 3.42 -12.08
N PRO A 77 19.02 3.64 -11.03
CA PRO A 77 17.65 4.02 -11.25
C PRO A 77 17.62 5.39 -11.97
N ASP A 78 17.07 5.41 -13.18
CA ASP A 78 16.83 6.65 -13.91
C ASP A 78 15.77 7.50 -13.18
N GLY A 79 16.20 8.51 -12.41
CA GLY A 79 15.30 9.48 -11.79
C GLY A 79 15.94 10.41 -10.76
N CYS A 80 15.37 11.61 -10.60
CA CYS A 80 15.67 12.55 -9.51
C CYS A 80 14.39 12.85 -8.73
N GLY A 81 14.49 12.92 -7.41
CA GLY A 81 13.39 13.33 -6.53
C GLY A 81 13.64 14.71 -5.93
N ASN A 82 12.56 15.44 -5.66
CA ASN A 82 12.65 16.66 -4.84
C ASN A 82 12.78 16.26 -3.36
N ASN A 83 13.39 17.12 -2.54
CA ASN A 83 13.38 16.95 -1.10
C ASN A 83 11.93 17.01 -0.59
N GLN A 84 11.36 15.85 -0.30
CA GLN A 84 10.01 15.77 0.22
C GLN A 84 10.05 16.11 1.72
N ARG A 85 9.69 17.35 2.05
CA ARG A 85 9.43 17.76 3.43
C ARG A 85 8.01 17.35 3.78
N PHE A 86 7.87 16.15 4.33
CA PHE A 86 6.61 15.77 4.98
C PHE A 86 6.49 16.53 6.30
N GLY A 87 5.36 17.20 6.54
CA GLY A 87 5.10 17.79 7.85
C GLY A 87 4.86 16.71 8.90
N GLY A 88 5.64 16.72 10.00
CA GLY A 88 5.49 15.81 11.15
C GLY A 88 6.58 14.73 11.26
N ASP A 89 6.45 13.85 12.27
CA ASP A 89 7.36 12.74 12.61
C ASP A 89 7.30 11.57 11.61
N THR A 90 7.36 11.85 10.31
CA THR A 90 7.52 10.81 9.30
C THR A 90 8.98 10.35 9.25
N PRO A 91 9.28 9.04 9.20
CA PRO A 91 10.64 8.58 8.96
C PRO A 91 11.20 9.22 7.70
N SER A 92 12.44 9.71 7.75
CA SER A 92 13.11 10.27 6.58
C SER A 92 13.31 9.16 5.54
N SER A 93 12.50 9.15 4.49
CA SER A 93 12.79 8.37 3.28
C SER A 93 13.46 9.29 2.27
N ASP A 94 14.65 8.95 1.82
CA ASP A 94 15.38 9.73 0.81
C ASP A 94 14.87 9.50 -0.63
N GLY A 95 13.88 8.62 -0.81
CA GLY A 95 13.29 8.33 -2.12
C GLY A 95 12.12 7.36 -2.09
N LEU A 96 11.53 7.15 -3.27
CA LEU A 96 10.45 6.22 -3.54
C LEU A 96 10.90 5.18 -4.56
N LEU A 97 10.76 3.90 -4.25
CA LEU A 97 11.03 2.83 -5.19
C LEU A 97 9.76 2.51 -6.00
N GLY A 98 9.71 2.96 -7.25
CA GLY A 98 8.59 2.70 -8.15
C GLY A 98 8.57 1.24 -8.64
N LEU A 99 7.52 0.50 -8.29
CA LEU A 99 7.30 -0.90 -8.70
C LEU A 99 6.25 -1.08 -9.82
N ALA A 100 5.77 0.03 -10.39
CA ALA A 100 4.75 0.01 -11.43
C ALA A 100 5.19 -0.80 -12.65
N ASN A 101 4.23 -1.32 -13.41
CA ASN A 101 4.52 -2.07 -14.64
C ASN A 101 4.90 -1.10 -15.78
N THR A 102 6.11 -0.57 -15.72
CA THR A 102 6.71 0.33 -16.71
C THR A 102 8.17 -0.05 -16.95
N ASN A 103 8.72 0.39 -18.08
CA ASN A 103 10.14 0.19 -18.40
C ASN A 103 11.08 0.98 -17.48
N LEU A 104 10.57 1.98 -16.75
CA LEU A 104 11.35 2.79 -15.80
C LEU A 104 11.44 2.14 -14.42
N SER A 105 10.62 1.11 -14.12
CA SER A 105 10.70 0.42 -12.83
C SER A 105 12.03 -0.31 -12.67
N ILE A 106 12.50 -0.40 -11.42
CA ILE A 106 13.74 -1.11 -11.07
C ILE A 106 13.73 -2.55 -11.59
N VAL A 107 12.57 -3.19 -11.58
CA VAL A 107 12.39 -4.60 -11.96
C VAL A 107 12.50 -4.77 -13.46
N SER A 108 11.90 -3.87 -14.24
CA SER A 108 12.06 -3.87 -15.70
C SER A 108 13.51 -3.58 -16.12
N GLN A 109 14.20 -2.68 -15.41
CA GLN A 109 15.61 -2.38 -15.69
C GLN A 109 16.51 -3.59 -15.42
N LEU A 110 16.36 -4.23 -14.26
CA LEU A 110 17.11 -5.44 -13.89
C LEU A 110 16.81 -6.62 -14.84
N CYS A 111 15.55 -6.79 -15.23
CA CYS A 111 15.15 -7.80 -16.21
C CYS A 111 15.74 -7.53 -17.60
N GLY A 112 15.76 -6.27 -18.04
CA GLY A 112 16.36 -5.86 -19.32
C GLY A 112 17.88 -6.15 -19.40
N GLN A 113 18.55 -6.21 -18.25
CA GLN A 113 19.96 -6.63 -18.14
C GLN A 113 20.15 -8.15 -18.02
N GLY A 114 19.05 -8.93 -18.00
CA GLY A 114 19.09 -10.38 -17.85
C GLY A 114 19.45 -10.87 -16.44
N LEU A 115 19.32 -10.02 -15.42
CA LEU A 115 19.70 -10.36 -14.04
C LEU A 115 18.59 -11.10 -13.28
N ILE A 116 17.33 -10.77 -13.55
CA ILE A 116 16.15 -11.36 -12.91
C ILE A 116 15.02 -11.53 -13.91
N ARG A 117 14.01 -12.33 -13.55
CA ARG A 117 12.70 -12.31 -14.22
C ARG A 117 11.94 -11.04 -13.85
N ASN A 118 11.08 -10.54 -14.75
CA ASN A 118 10.22 -9.38 -14.47
C ASN A 118 9.04 -9.78 -13.57
N VAL A 119 9.37 -10.12 -12.33
CA VAL A 119 8.46 -10.58 -11.30
C VAL A 119 8.78 -9.83 -10.01
N ILE A 120 7.74 -9.44 -9.29
CA ILE A 120 7.83 -8.71 -8.02
C ILE A 120 6.94 -9.43 -7.03
N GLY A 121 7.37 -9.61 -5.80
CA GLY A 121 6.47 -10.01 -4.74
C GLY A 121 6.74 -9.32 -3.43
N HIS A 122 5.71 -9.16 -2.63
CA HIS A 122 5.81 -8.65 -1.26
C HIS A 122 4.90 -9.45 -0.33
N CYS A 123 5.28 -9.45 0.94
CA CYS A 123 4.47 -9.96 2.04
C CYS A 123 4.61 -8.99 3.20
N ILE A 124 3.50 -8.36 3.57
CA ILE A 124 3.48 -7.34 4.62
C ILE A 124 2.87 -7.97 5.87
N GLY A 125 3.64 -8.04 6.95
CA GLY A 125 3.19 -8.55 8.24
C GLY A 125 2.63 -7.45 9.14
N ARG A 126 1.73 -7.82 10.04
CA ARG A 126 1.03 -6.89 10.96
C ARG A 126 1.89 -6.29 12.09
N ARG A 127 3.17 -6.65 12.21
CA ARG A 127 4.04 -6.24 13.32
C ARG A 127 5.35 -5.60 12.85
N GLY A 128 5.32 -4.99 11.66
CA GLY A 128 6.51 -4.39 11.07
C GLY A 128 7.49 -5.47 10.62
N THR A 129 6.97 -6.66 10.38
CA THR A 129 7.66 -7.77 9.74
C THR A 129 7.19 -7.83 8.30
N GLY A 130 7.95 -8.52 7.47
CA GLY A 130 7.62 -8.68 6.07
C GLY A 130 8.87 -8.74 5.23
N PHE A 131 8.66 -8.99 3.95
CA PHE A 131 9.72 -9.04 2.96
C PHE A 131 9.15 -8.65 1.60
N PHE A 132 10.03 -8.19 0.72
CA PHE A 132 9.72 -8.19 -0.70
C PHE A 132 10.90 -8.78 -1.46
N PHE A 133 10.63 -9.25 -2.66
CA PHE A 133 11.63 -9.82 -3.55
C PHE A 133 11.42 -9.35 -4.99
N LEU A 134 12.52 -9.33 -5.73
CA LEU A 134 12.57 -9.10 -7.17
C LEU A 134 13.02 -10.39 -7.84
N GLY A 135 12.41 -10.77 -8.95
CA GLY A 135 12.57 -12.08 -9.56
C GLY A 135 11.54 -13.10 -9.08
N ASP A 136 11.71 -14.35 -9.49
CA ASP A 136 10.72 -15.42 -9.33
C ASP A 136 11.17 -16.57 -8.40
N ASP A 137 12.37 -16.51 -7.83
CA ASP A 137 12.94 -17.59 -7.01
C ASP A 137 12.03 -18.03 -5.86
N LEU A 138 11.35 -17.08 -5.22
CA LEU A 138 10.45 -17.38 -4.10
C LEU A 138 9.07 -17.88 -4.53
N VAL A 139 8.66 -17.67 -5.79
CA VAL A 139 7.30 -17.94 -6.26
C VAL A 139 6.93 -19.42 -6.11
N SER A 140 7.89 -20.31 -6.36
CA SER A 140 7.70 -21.77 -6.29
C SER A 140 7.45 -22.32 -4.88
N HIS A 141 7.77 -21.54 -3.83
CA HIS A 141 7.61 -21.94 -2.43
C HIS A 141 6.18 -21.75 -1.90
N PHE A 142 5.28 -21.17 -2.70
CA PHE A 142 3.94 -20.80 -2.27
C PHE A 142 2.87 -21.34 -3.21
N GLU A 143 1.74 -21.76 -2.63
CA GLU A 143 0.54 -22.15 -3.36
C GLU A 143 -0.25 -20.90 -3.79
N ILE A 144 0.25 -20.24 -4.83
CA ILE A 144 -0.30 -18.95 -5.29
C ILE A 144 -1.55 -19.16 -6.14
N VAL A 145 -2.62 -18.44 -5.78
CA VAL A 145 -3.81 -18.32 -6.61
C VAL A 145 -3.60 -17.19 -7.61
N TRP A 146 -3.66 -17.50 -8.90
CA TRP A 146 -3.36 -16.56 -9.98
C TRP A 146 -4.60 -15.99 -10.68
N MET A 147 -4.51 -14.71 -11.03
CA MET A 147 -5.48 -13.98 -11.85
C MET A 147 -4.79 -13.22 -12.98
N PRO A 148 -5.33 -13.25 -14.21
CA PRO A 148 -4.83 -12.38 -15.27
C PRO A 148 -5.00 -10.91 -14.87
N MET A 149 -4.01 -10.08 -15.18
CA MET A 149 -4.11 -8.64 -15.02
C MET A 149 -5.09 -8.07 -16.05
N LEU A 150 -5.83 -7.02 -15.65
CA LEU A 150 -6.63 -6.23 -16.57
C LEU A 150 -5.70 -5.54 -17.59
N PRO A 151 -5.89 -5.78 -18.91
CA PRO A 151 -5.09 -5.10 -19.93
C PRO A 151 -5.29 -3.58 -19.90
N ASN A 152 -4.27 -2.82 -20.32
CA ASN A 152 -4.30 -1.35 -20.43
C ASN A 152 -4.66 -0.63 -19.13
N SER A 153 -4.30 -1.21 -17.97
CA SER A 153 -4.53 -0.64 -16.63
C SER A 153 -3.64 0.57 -16.29
N PHE A 154 -3.09 1.27 -17.29
CA PHE A 154 -2.21 2.42 -17.12
C PHE A 154 -1.06 2.19 -16.11
N ALA A 155 -0.36 1.06 -16.24
CA ALA A 155 0.71 0.61 -15.35
C ALA A 155 0.30 0.25 -13.90
N CYS A 156 -1.00 0.29 -13.56
CA CYS A 156 -1.51 -0.19 -12.28
C CYS A 156 -1.69 -1.71 -12.28
N TYR A 157 -1.48 -2.34 -11.13
CA TYR A 157 -1.72 -3.77 -10.94
C TYR A 157 -3.17 -4.06 -10.60
N SER A 158 -3.97 -4.39 -11.61
CA SER A 158 -5.39 -4.70 -11.43
C SER A 158 -5.70 -6.16 -11.78
N PRO A 159 -6.24 -6.96 -10.86
CA PRO A 159 -6.83 -8.27 -11.18
C PRO A 159 -8.20 -8.16 -11.90
N GLY A 160 -8.68 -6.93 -12.17
CA GLY A 160 -9.89 -6.66 -12.93
C GLY A 160 -11.17 -6.57 -12.09
N TRP A 161 -12.28 -6.96 -12.71
CA TRP A 161 -13.62 -6.84 -12.13
C TRP A 161 -13.87 -7.89 -11.04
N ALA A 162 -14.36 -7.44 -9.88
CA ALA A 162 -14.76 -8.30 -8.78
C ALA A 162 -16.13 -7.92 -8.22
N GLN A 163 -16.86 -8.94 -7.78
CA GLN A 163 -18.06 -8.79 -6.97
C GLN A 163 -17.65 -8.66 -5.50
N LEU A 164 -18.06 -7.58 -4.84
CA LEU A 164 -17.89 -7.46 -3.38
C LEU A 164 -18.79 -8.47 -2.67
N LEU A 165 -18.20 -9.18 -1.71
CA LEU A 165 -18.84 -10.14 -0.84
C LEU A 165 -18.84 -9.62 0.61
N PHE A 166 -19.92 -9.91 1.32
CA PHE A 166 -20.03 -9.76 2.76
C PHE A 166 -20.42 -11.09 3.37
N ASN A 167 -19.56 -11.65 4.23
CA ASN A 167 -19.74 -12.97 4.84
C ASN A 167 -20.04 -14.06 3.80
N GLY A 168 -19.30 -14.06 2.68
CA GLY A 168 -19.48 -14.98 1.56
C GLY A 168 -20.69 -14.71 0.65
N LYS A 169 -21.55 -13.72 0.97
CA LYS A 169 -22.72 -13.37 0.16
C LYS A 169 -22.44 -12.16 -0.71
N THR A 170 -22.92 -12.19 -1.95
CA THR A 170 -22.82 -11.03 -2.86
C THR A 170 -23.53 -9.81 -2.29
N THR A 171 -22.87 -8.64 -2.38
CA THR A 171 -23.48 -7.35 -2.03
C THR A 171 -24.20 -6.69 -3.22
N GLY A 172 -24.14 -7.30 -4.42
CA GLY A 172 -24.66 -6.73 -5.67
C GLY A 172 -23.78 -5.65 -6.30
N HIS A 173 -22.65 -5.28 -5.66
CA HIS A 173 -21.72 -4.26 -6.16
C HIS A 173 -20.52 -4.92 -6.85
N LYS A 174 -20.40 -4.68 -8.15
CA LYS A 174 -19.31 -5.20 -9.00
C LYS A 174 -18.54 -4.03 -9.60
N ASP A 175 -17.22 -4.05 -9.45
CA ASP A 175 -16.36 -2.98 -9.91
C ASP A 175 -14.92 -3.48 -10.15
N ILE A 176 -14.05 -2.62 -10.67
CA ILE A 176 -12.62 -2.87 -10.87
C ILE A 176 -11.86 -2.56 -9.57
N TYR A 177 -10.91 -3.44 -9.25
CA TYR A 177 -10.00 -3.30 -8.11
C TYR A 177 -8.56 -3.25 -8.58
N THR A 178 -7.74 -2.46 -7.89
CA THR A 178 -6.30 -2.31 -8.11
C THR A 178 -5.58 -2.59 -6.80
N PHE A 179 -4.47 -3.32 -6.85
CA PHE A 179 -3.60 -3.54 -5.69
C PHE A 179 -2.54 -2.44 -5.66
N ASP A 180 -2.41 -1.78 -4.52
CA ASP A 180 -1.46 -0.70 -4.32
C ASP A 180 -0.79 -0.83 -2.96
N SER A 181 0.47 -1.25 -2.95
CA SER A 181 1.28 -1.32 -1.74
C SER A 181 1.72 0.06 -1.23
N GLY A 182 1.55 1.13 -2.00
CA GLY A 182 1.85 2.50 -1.59
C GLY A 182 0.72 3.17 -0.80
N SER A 183 -0.48 2.57 -0.79
CA SER A 183 -1.63 3.06 -0.05
C SER A 183 -1.75 2.34 1.29
N THR A 184 -1.59 3.07 2.41
CA THR A 184 -1.72 2.49 3.76
C THR A 184 -3.10 1.87 4.01
N TYR A 185 -4.15 2.57 3.59
CA TYR A 185 -5.55 2.13 3.71
C TYR A 185 -6.09 1.66 2.36
N SER A 186 -7.20 0.91 2.39
CA SER A 186 -7.96 0.63 1.18
C SER A 186 -8.92 1.79 0.89
N TYR A 187 -9.13 2.08 -0.39
CA TYR A 187 -10.00 3.18 -0.83
C TYR A 187 -11.04 2.65 -1.78
N PHE A 188 -12.30 2.71 -1.40
CA PHE A 188 -13.40 2.30 -2.26
C PHE A 188 -14.08 3.53 -2.84
N ASN A 189 -14.50 3.47 -4.10
CA ASN A 189 -15.32 4.53 -4.65
C ASN A 189 -16.62 4.66 -3.84
N SER A 190 -17.27 5.82 -3.88
CA SER A 190 -18.36 6.13 -2.94
C SER A 190 -19.50 5.10 -2.98
N LYS A 191 -19.83 4.53 -4.16
CA LYS A 191 -20.86 3.48 -4.25
C LYS A 191 -20.47 2.22 -3.49
N THR A 192 -19.26 1.72 -3.73
CA THR A 192 -18.75 0.49 -3.10
C THR A 192 -18.48 0.70 -1.61
N TYR A 193 -17.98 1.88 -1.22
CA TYR A 193 -17.79 2.28 0.17
C TYR A 193 -19.11 2.31 0.95
N GLN A 194 -20.14 3.01 0.43
CA GLN A 194 -21.44 3.08 1.09
C GLN A 194 -22.09 1.69 1.20
N ALA A 195 -21.99 0.85 0.17
CA ALA A 195 -22.46 -0.53 0.25
C ALA A 195 -21.78 -1.32 1.38
N THR A 196 -20.45 -1.21 1.48
CA THR A 196 -19.65 -1.84 2.55
C THR A 196 -20.10 -1.37 3.92
N LEU A 197 -20.27 -0.05 4.11
CA LEU A 197 -20.75 0.54 5.35
C LEU A 197 -22.16 0.08 5.72
N SER A 198 -23.09 0.02 4.75
CA SER A 198 -24.47 -0.43 4.99
C SER A 198 -24.50 -1.88 5.49
N TRP A 199 -23.73 -2.78 4.87
CA TRP A 199 -23.62 -4.17 5.30
C TRP A 199 -23.00 -4.31 6.69
N LEU A 200 -21.92 -3.58 6.96
CA LEU A 200 -21.28 -3.54 8.28
C LEU A 200 -22.26 -3.05 9.34
N LYS A 201 -22.86 -1.86 9.16
CA LYS A 201 -23.83 -1.29 10.11
C LYS A 201 -25.00 -2.24 10.38
N LYS A 202 -25.54 -2.88 9.34
CA LYS A 202 -26.60 -3.88 9.48
C LYS A 202 -26.16 -5.08 10.32
N ASN A 203 -24.96 -5.61 10.10
CA ASN A 203 -24.40 -6.70 10.90
C ASN A 203 -24.11 -6.29 12.35
N LEU A 204 -23.91 -5.01 12.64
CA LEU A 204 -23.64 -4.51 13.99
C LEU A 204 -24.90 -4.20 14.80
N ILE A 205 -26.10 -4.27 14.21
CA ILE A 205 -27.36 -4.06 14.94
C ILE A 205 -27.48 -5.07 16.09
N GLY A 206 -27.80 -4.57 17.29
CA GLY A 206 -27.94 -5.38 18.51
C GLY A 206 -26.62 -5.81 19.16
N LYS A 207 -25.47 -5.49 18.56
CA LYS A 207 -24.15 -5.73 19.17
C LYS A 207 -23.81 -4.59 20.13
N PRO A 208 -23.02 -4.83 21.18
CA PRO A 208 -22.71 -3.83 22.20
C PRO A 208 -21.59 -2.87 21.73
N LEU A 209 -21.74 -2.32 20.53
CA LEU A 209 -20.80 -1.42 19.88
C LEU A 209 -21.48 -0.08 19.60
N LYS A 210 -20.82 1.03 19.96
CA LYS A 210 -21.35 2.39 19.75
C LYS A 210 -20.45 3.16 18.81
N ALA A 211 -21.03 3.87 17.83
CA ALA A 211 -20.26 4.75 16.96
C ALA A 211 -19.53 5.82 17.78
N VAL A 212 -18.29 6.12 17.42
CA VAL A 212 -17.44 7.12 18.10
C VAL A 212 -16.56 7.82 17.08
N ALA A 213 -16.31 9.11 17.28
CA ALA A 213 -15.24 9.83 16.60
C ALA A 213 -13.96 9.65 17.43
N ASP A 214 -12.91 9.11 16.82
CA ASP A 214 -11.74 8.67 17.58
C ASP A 214 -10.41 9.02 16.90
N VAL A 215 -10.24 8.58 15.65
CA VAL A 215 -9.04 8.86 14.87
C VAL A 215 -9.39 9.88 13.79
N PRO A 216 -8.73 11.07 13.74
CA PRO A 216 -9.11 12.15 12.83
C PRO A 216 -9.22 11.77 11.35
N HIS A 217 -8.38 10.82 10.89
CA HIS A 217 -8.32 10.38 9.50
C HIS A 217 -9.06 9.06 9.23
N LEU A 218 -9.67 8.43 10.24
CA LEU A 218 -10.54 7.26 10.08
C LEU A 218 -11.95 7.64 10.54
N PRO A 219 -12.85 8.02 9.61
CA PRO A 219 -14.13 8.65 9.94
C PRO A 219 -15.16 7.69 10.58
N VAL A 220 -14.91 6.38 10.54
CA VAL A 220 -15.85 5.36 11.02
C VAL A 220 -15.18 4.48 12.05
N CYS A 221 -15.51 4.69 13.32
CA CYS A 221 -15.04 3.90 14.44
C CYS A 221 -16.18 3.48 15.38
N TRP A 222 -15.96 2.40 16.14
CA TRP A 222 -16.86 1.88 17.14
C TRP A 222 -16.14 1.60 18.45
N LYS A 223 -16.77 2.01 19.56
CA LYS A 223 -16.36 1.71 20.92
C LYS A 223 -17.11 0.48 21.45
N GLY A 224 -16.35 -0.46 22.01
CA GLY A 224 -16.89 -1.62 22.71
C GLY A 224 -17.20 -1.37 24.18
N PRO A 225 -17.70 -2.39 24.90
CA PRO A 225 -17.94 -2.32 26.35
C PRO A 225 -16.64 -2.15 27.15
N LYS A 226 -15.54 -2.67 26.60
CA LYS A 226 -14.18 -2.53 27.09
C LYS A 226 -13.27 -2.17 25.91
N PRO A 227 -12.13 -1.51 26.15
CA PRO A 227 -11.12 -1.28 25.12
C PRO A 227 -10.65 -2.60 24.52
N PHE A 228 -10.54 -2.64 23.19
CA PHE A 228 -9.98 -3.77 22.45
C PHE A 228 -8.45 -3.65 22.40
N ASN A 229 -7.73 -4.76 22.52
CA ASN A 229 -6.27 -4.78 22.37
C ASN A 229 -5.80 -5.27 20.98
N SER A 230 -6.66 -6.00 20.27
CA SER A 230 -6.33 -6.60 18.99
C SER A 230 -7.56 -6.78 18.11
N THR A 231 -7.34 -6.92 16.80
CA THR A 231 -8.39 -7.21 15.84
C THR A 231 -8.97 -8.63 16.04
N GLU A 232 -8.22 -9.55 16.64
CA GLU A 232 -8.74 -10.85 17.11
C GLU A 232 -9.97 -10.72 18.00
N GLU A 233 -9.98 -9.77 18.95
CA GLU A 233 -11.06 -9.59 19.92
C GLU A 233 -12.38 -9.13 19.27
N VAL A 234 -12.31 -8.57 18.06
CA VAL A 234 -13.49 -8.07 17.33
C VAL A 234 -14.00 -9.02 16.24
N LYS A 235 -13.32 -10.15 16.00
CA LYS A 235 -13.73 -11.18 15.01
C LYS A 235 -15.15 -11.69 15.19
N ASN A 236 -15.65 -11.70 16.43
CA ASN A 236 -17.03 -12.14 16.72
C ASN A 236 -18.08 -11.09 16.33
N TYR A 237 -17.71 -9.80 16.29
CA TYR A 237 -18.62 -8.71 15.93
C TYR A 237 -18.60 -8.42 14.43
N PHE A 238 -17.46 -8.53 13.78
CA PHE A 238 -17.31 -8.19 12.36
C PHE A 238 -17.26 -9.46 11.50
N LYS A 239 -17.67 -9.37 10.23
CA LYS A 239 -17.72 -10.51 9.30
C LYS A 239 -16.78 -10.27 8.13
N PRO A 240 -16.13 -11.32 7.60
CA PRO A 240 -15.17 -11.17 6.51
C PRO A 240 -15.82 -10.50 5.30
N LEU A 241 -15.06 -9.62 4.67
CA LEU A 241 -15.32 -9.14 3.32
C LEU A 241 -14.62 -10.08 2.33
N GLY A 242 -14.97 -9.98 1.05
CA GLY A 242 -14.24 -10.69 0.01
C GLY A 242 -14.47 -10.08 -1.36
N LEU A 243 -13.58 -10.38 -2.27
CA LEU A 243 -13.71 -10.03 -3.68
C LEU A 243 -13.80 -11.32 -4.49
N SER A 244 -14.89 -11.50 -5.22
CA SER A 244 -15.07 -12.66 -6.10
C SER A 244 -14.88 -12.25 -7.55
N PHE A 245 -13.83 -12.79 -8.17
CA PHE A 245 -13.49 -12.49 -9.56
C PHE A 245 -14.22 -13.49 -10.48
N SER A 246 -15.13 -12.96 -11.31
CA SER A 246 -16.15 -13.75 -12.02
C SER A 246 -15.61 -14.74 -13.05
N SER A 247 -14.33 -14.66 -13.43
CA SER A 247 -13.79 -15.50 -14.49
C SER A 247 -13.48 -16.93 -14.04
N ARG A 248 -13.24 -17.20 -12.74
CA ARG A 248 -12.67 -18.50 -12.29
C ARG A 248 -13.04 -18.97 -10.87
N ASN A 249 -14.08 -18.44 -10.22
CA ASN A 249 -14.36 -18.68 -8.78
C ASN A 249 -13.17 -18.34 -7.84
N VAL A 250 -12.26 -17.49 -8.31
CA VAL A 250 -11.12 -17.02 -7.51
C VAL A 250 -11.61 -15.91 -6.58
N GLN A 251 -11.26 -16.03 -5.30
CA GLN A 251 -11.63 -15.05 -4.30
C GLN A 251 -10.41 -14.50 -3.56
N LEU A 252 -10.42 -13.20 -3.30
CA LEU A 252 -9.56 -12.59 -2.29
C LEU A 252 -10.39 -12.45 -1.01
N GLN A 253 -10.01 -13.19 0.04
CA GLN A 253 -10.66 -13.10 1.34
C GLN A 253 -10.04 -11.96 2.16
N LEU A 254 -10.91 -11.14 2.76
CA LEU A 254 -10.54 -9.99 3.59
C LEU A 254 -11.14 -10.22 4.99
N PRO A 255 -10.41 -10.92 5.89
CA PRO A 255 -10.86 -11.09 7.28
C PRO A 255 -10.93 -9.73 8.01
N PRO A 256 -11.58 -9.64 9.19
CA PRO A 256 -11.69 -8.40 9.96
C PRO A 256 -10.37 -7.64 10.10
N GLU A 257 -9.28 -8.34 10.34
CA GLU A 257 -7.93 -7.78 10.45
C GLU A 257 -7.42 -7.12 9.15
N ALA A 258 -7.97 -7.47 7.99
CA ALA A 258 -7.59 -6.92 6.70
C ALA A 258 -8.35 -5.62 6.34
N TYR A 259 -9.24 -5.15 7.22
CA TYR A 259 -9.97 -3.89 7.03
C TYR A 259 -10.30 -3.14 8.31
N LEU A 260 -9.89 -3.63 9.49
CA LEU A 260 -10.11 -2.98 10.79
C LEU A 260 -8.79 -2.65 11.47
N ILE A 261 -8.79 -1.54 12.20
CA ILE A 261 -7.66 -1.04 12.98
C ILE A 261 -8.13 -0.83 14.40
N ILE A 262 -7.32 -1.23 15.38
CA ILE A 262 -7.54 -0.87 16.78
C ILE A 262 -6.79 0.43 17.06
N SER A 263 -7.50 1.46 17.51
CA SER A 263 -6.88 2.74 17.88
C SER A 263 -6.16 2.64 19.23
N ASN A 264 -5.34 3.66 19.54
CA ASN A 264 -4.67 3.76 20.84
C ASN A 264 -5.65 3.90 22.02
N HIS A 265 -6.91 4.27 21.76
CA HIS A 265 -7.97 4.31 22.78
C HIS A 265 -8.73 2.98 22.90
N GLY A 266 -8.32 1.95 22.17
CA GLY A 266 -8.95 0.62 22.13
C GLY A 266 -10.32 0.61 21.44
N ASN A 267 -10.58 1.54 20.53
CA ASN A 267 -11.75 1.48 19.65
C ASN A 267 -11.38 0.82 18.34
N VAL A 268 -12.37 0.25 17.65
CA VAL A 268 -12.18 -0.38 16.35
C VAL A 268 -12.61 0.57 15.23
N CYS A 269 -11.72 0.86 14.30
CA CYS A 269 -11.93 1.76 13.18
C CYS A 269 -11.89 1.00 11.84
N LEU A 270 -12.67 1.47 10.87
CA LEU A 270 -12.64 0.96 9.50
C LEU A 270 -11.45 1.54 8.74
N GLY A 271 -10.54 0.68 8.28
CA GLY A 271 -9.40 1.03 7.43
C GLY A 271 -9.70 0.96 5.92
N ILE A 272 -10.99 1.08 5.57
CA ILE A 272 -11.46 1.33 4.20
C ILE A 272 -12.03 2.75 4.20
N LEU A 273 -11.57 3.60 3.30
CA LEU A 273 -11.97 5.00 3.19
C LEU A 273 -12.78 5.24 1.91
N ASP A 274 -13.58 6.32 1.91
CA ASP A 274 -14.25 6.81 0.71
C ASP A 274 -13.23 7.49 -0.20
N GLY A 275 -12.93 6.86 -1.33
CA GLY A 275 -12.05 7.39 -2.36
C GLY A 275 -12.72 8.39 -3.31
N GLY A 276 -14.04 8.64 -3.18
CA GLY A 276 -14.75 9.55 -4.08
C GLY A 276 -14.49 11.04 -3.81
N SER A 277 -14.01 11.40 -2.62
CA SER A 277 -13.67 12.80 -2.27
C SER A 277 -12.18 13.13 -2.42
N GLN A 278 -11.31 12.14 -2.62
CA GLN A 278 -9.86 12.31 -2.71
C GLN A 278 -9.35 11.84 -4.08
N ILE A 279 -8.92 12.79 -4.93
CA ILE A 279 -7.72 12.77 -5.80
C ILE A 279 -7.52 11.58 -6.78
N LEU A 280 -8.34 10.54 -6.75
CA LEU A 280 -8.31 9.47 -7.74
C LEU A 280 -9.07 9.97 -8.96
N THR A 281 -8.33 10.53 -9.91
CA THR A 281 -8.78 10.85 -11.27
C THR A 281 -9.30 9.62 -12.05
N ARG A 282 -9.47 8.47 -11.39
CA ARG A 282 -9.92 7.20 -11.96
C ARG A 282 -10.89 6.49 -11.02
N PRO A 283 -11.99 5.92 -11.53
CA PRO A 283 -13.14 5.45 -10.74
C PRO A 283 -12.93 4.11 -10.00
N PHE A 284 -11.70 3.61 -9.90
CA PHE A 284 -11.43 2.24 -9.45
C PHE A 284 -11.23 2.15 -7.94
N ASN A 285 -11.51 0.98 -7.38
CA ASN A 285 -11.29 0.68 -5.97
C ASN A 285 -9.83 0.26 -5.75
N VAL A 286 -9.23 0.74 -4.67
CA VAL A 286 -7.85 0.43 -4.28
C VAL A 286 -7.85 -0.52 -3.08
N ILE A 287 -7.13 -1.62 -3.23
CA ILE A 287 -6.78 -2.56 -2.17
C ILE A 287 -5.39 -2.16 -1.68
N GLY A 288 -5.37 -1.46 -0.54
CA GLY A 288 -4.16 -0.96 0.09
C GLY A 288 -3.51 -1.98 1.02
N GLU A 289 -2.38 -1.58 1.59
CA GLU A 289 -1.55 -2.36 2.50
C GLU A 289 -2.35 -3.09 3.57
N ILE A 290 -3.25 -2.40 4.29
CA ILE A 290 -4.09 -3.03 5.33
C ILE A 290 -4.79 -4.31 4.85
N SER A 291 -5.25 -4.34 3.60
CA SER A 291 -5.96 -5.48 3.02
C SER A 291 -5.03 -6.56 2.47
N LEU A 292 -3.78 -6.20 2.17
CA LEU A 292 -2.72 -7.09 1.70
C LEU A 292 -1.90 -7.71 2.85
N GLN A 293 -2.12 -7.28 4.10
CA GLN A 293 -1.44 -7.88 5.25
C GLN A 293 -1.67 -9.39 5.38
N ASP A 294 -0.63 -10.09 5.83
CA ASP A 294 -0.54 -11.54 6.00
C ASP A 294 -0.89 -12.31 4.71
N LYS A 295 -0.53 -11.73 3.57
CA LYS A 295 -0.63 -12.33 2.26
C LYS A 295 0.66 -12.10 1.52
N LEU A 296 1.16 -13.16 0.90
CA LEU A 296 2.08 -13.01 -0.20
C LEU A 296 1.28 -12.47 -1.39
N VAL A 297 1.77 -11.42 -2.01
CA VAL A 297 1.23 -10.87 -3.26
C VAL A 297 2.35 -10.87 -4.28
N VAL A 298 2.09 -11.42 -5.48
CA VAL A 298 3.07 -11.52 -6.57
C VAL A 298 2.51 -10.88 -7.83
N TYR A 299 3.33 -10.07 -8.48
CA TYR A 299 3.08 -9.41 -9.75
C TYR A 299 4.04 -9.99 -10.78
N ASP A 300 3.52 -10.87 -11.64
CA ASP A 300 4.28 -11.51 -12.71
C ASP A 300 4.00 -10.75 -14.00
N ASN A 301 4.89 -9.80 -14.33
CA ASN A 301 4.74 -8.91 -15.49
C ASN A 301 4.92 -9.64 -16.81
N GLU A 302 5.76 -10.69 -16.82
CA GLU A 302 6.03 -11.50 -18.01
C GLU A 302 4.79 -12.26 -18.45
N ASN A 303 4.10 -12.89 -17.49
CA ASN A 303 2.88 -13.65 -17.74
C ASN A 303 1.61 -12.82 -17.57
N LYS A 304 1.74 -11.51 -17.28
CA LYS A 304 0.63 -10.56 -17.11
C LYS A 304 -0.42 -11.06 -16.11
N ARG A 305 0.03 -11.52 -14.94
CA ARG A 305 -0.84 -12.08 -13.89
C ARG A 305 -0.45 -11.61 -12.50
N ILE A 306 -1.44 -11.46 -11.63
CA ILE A 306 -1.27 -11.17 -10.21
C ILE A 306 -1.69 -12.39 -9.43
N GLY A 307 -0.91 -12.73 -8.42
CA GLY A 307 -1.18 -13.85 -7.55
C GLY A 307 -1.17 -13.46 -6.08
N TRP A 308 -1.89 -14.23 -5.27
CA TRP A 308 -1.80 -14.11 -3.83
C TRP A 308 -1.92 -15.47 -3.13
N ALA A 309 -1.35 -15.55 -1.93
CA ALA A 309 -1.47 -16.68 -1.03
C ALA A 309 -1.51 -16.20 0.43
N PRO A 310 -2.24 -16.86 1.34
CA PRO A 310 -2.09 -16.63 2.77
C PRO A 310 -0.64 -16.88 3.20
N SER A 311 -0.08 -16.01 4.04
CA SER A 311 1.29 -16.18 4.53
C SER A 311 1.46 -15.48 5.88
N SER A 312 2.32 -16.03 6.75
CA SER A 312 2.71 -15.35 8.00
C SER A 312 3.73 -14.23 7.77
N CYS A 313 4.14 -14.00 6.52
CA CYS A 313 5.15 -13.01 6.11
C CYS A 313 6.49 -13.11 6.87
N ASN A 314 6.83 -14.31 7.32
CA ASN A 314 8.19 -14.64 7.72
C ASN A 314 8.94 -15.12 6.48
N MET A 315 10.23 -14.81 6.38
CA MET A 315 11.05 -15.34 5.29
C MET A 315 10.99 -16.87 5.30
N PRO A 316 10.85 -17.53 4.14
CA PRO A 316 10.71 -18.98 4.04
C PRO A 316 12.02 -19.77 4.28
N PHE A 317 13.08 -19.12 4.80
CA PHE A 317 14.38 -19.71 5.08
C PHE A 317 14.88 -19.35 6.48
#